data_AF-A0A7J2LRM9-F1
#
_entry.id   AF-A0A7J2LRM9-F1
#
_cell.length_a   1.000
_cell.length_b   1.000
_cell.length_c   1.000
_cell.angle_alpha   90.00
_cell.angle_beta   90.00
_cell.angle_gamma   90.00
#
_symmetry.space_group_name_H-M   'P 1'
#
loop_
_entity.id
_entity.type
_entity.pdbx_description
1 polymer ?
#
loop_
_entity_poly.entity_id
_entity_poly.type
_entity_poly.pdbx_seq_one_letter_code
_entity_poly.pdbx_strand_id
1 'polypeptide(L)'
;MPLSELKREEIKQIISDQLKKKILDFTSREDMNKPFYFKLFSKKLVFTASLLQSIFTWFGGKWEDFAEIIASEHFPVVRRSYELEGKITPKELITIDNILRELDKGTRAPNIDREKTGNFRSIQQE
;
A
#
# COMPACT_ATOMS: atom_id res chain seq x y z
N MET A 1 10.56 7.42 17.21
CA MET A 1 10.08 7.02 18.55
C MET A 1 9.55 5.60 18.44
N PRO A 2 9.69 4.78 19.49
CA PRO A 2 9.05 3.47 19.52
C PRO A 2 7.52 3.63 19.63
N LEU A 3 6.78 2.80 18.90
CA LEU A 3 5.31 2.69 18.99
C LEU A 3 4.90 2.27 20.40
N SER A 4 3.83 2.83 20.98
CA SER A 4 3.33 2.34 22.27
C SER A 4 2.92 0.88 22.22
N GLU A 5 3.01 0.23 23.39
CA GLU A 5 2.60 -1.17 23.55
C GLU A 5 1.11 -1.38 23.24
N LEU A 6 0.25 -0.39 23.53
CA LEU A 6 -1.18 -0.46 23.20
C LEU A 6 -1.40 -0.55 21.69
N LYS A 7 -0.73 0.31 20.90
CA LYS A 7 -0.85 0.34 19.44
C LYS A 7 -0.18 -0.88 18.80
N ARG A 8 0.93 -1.36 19.37
CA ARG A 8 1.56 -2.62 18.98
C ARG A 8 0.60 -3.80 19.15
N GLU A 9 -0.08 -3.87 20.29
CA GLU A 9 -1.03 -4.95 20.56
C GLU A 9 -2.27 -4.84 19.67
N GLU A 10 -2.78 -3.63 19.40
CA GLU A 10 -3.87 -3.40 18.45
C GLU A 10 -3.54 -3.96 17.05
N ILE A 11 -2.38 -3.59 16.50
CA ILE A 11 -1.91 -4.11 15.19
C ILE A 11 -1.78 -5.63 15.23
N LYS A 12 -1.21 -6.17 16.31
CA LYS A 12 -1.00 -7.61 16.47
C LYS A 12 -2.32 -8.37 16.56
N GLN A 13 -3.35 -7.83 17.21
CA GLN A 13 -4.67 -8.45 17.27
C GLN A 13 -5.32 -8.48 15.89
N ILE A 14 -5.29 -7.36 15.15
CA ILE A 14 -5.81 -7.28 13.78
C ILE A 14 -5.16 -8.35 12.88
N ILE A 15 -3.83 -8.47 12.95
CA ILE A 15 -3.09 -9.49 12.19
C ILE A 15 -3.48 -10.90 12.65
N SER A 16 -3.50 -11.15 13.95
CA SER A 16 -3.77 -12.46 14.53
C SER A 16 -5.16 -12.97 14.18
N ASP A 17 -6.17 -12.12 14.32
CA ASP A 17 -7.56 -12.48 14.04
C ASP A 17 -7.76 -12.75 12.56
N GLN A 18 -7.13 -11.95 11.69
CA GLN A 18 -7.23 -12.25 10.27
C GLN A 18 -6.49 -13.52 9.88
N LEU A 19 -5.30 -13.77 10.41
CA LEU A 19 -4.58 -15.01 10.12
C LEU A 19 -5.41 -16.23 10.55
N LYS A 20 -5.99 -16.20 11.75
CA LYS A 20 -6.90 -17.25 12.23
C LYS A 20 -8.07 -17.43 11.27
N LYS A 21 -8.74 -16.35 10.87
CA LYS A 21 -9.86 -16.39 9.94
C LYS A 21 -9.46 -16.99 8.60
N LYS A 22 -8.34 -16.55 8.00
CA LYS A 22 -7.82 -17.08 6.74
C LYS A 22 -7.49 -18.57 6.82
N ILE A 23 -6.88 -19.01 7.93
CA ILE A 23 -6.58 -20.44 8.14
C ILE A 23 -7.86 -21.26 8.26
N LEU A 24 -8.84 -20.78 9.04
CA LEU A 24 -10.15 -21.44 9.18
C LEU A 24 -10.91 -21.52 7.84
N ASP A 25 -11.01 -20.40 7.12
CA ASP A 25 -11.67 -20.29 5.81
C ASP A 25 -11.00 -21.18 4.75
N PHE A 26 -9.70 -21.46 4.88
CA PHE A 26 -9.00 -22.37 3.97
C PHE A 26 -9.13 -23.83 4.40
N THR A 27 -9.22 -24.10 5.70
CA THR A 27 -9.42 -25.46 6.24
C THR A 27 -10.82 -25.98 5.94
N SER A 28 -11.82 -25.10 5.84
CA SER A 28 -13.20 -25.44 5.51
C SER A 28 -13.47 -25.64 4.00
N ARG A 29 -12.48 -25.37 3.13
CA ARG A 29 -12.63 -25.57 1.68
C ARG A 29 -12.27 -27.01 1.30
N GLU A 30 -13.29 -27.81 0.99
CA GLU A 30 -13.12 -29.20 0.56
C GLU A 30 -12.53 -29.33 -0.85
N ASP A 31 -12.80 -28.39 -1.75
CA ASP A 31 -12.20 -28.35 -3.08
C ASP A 31 -11.54 -27.00 -3.38
N MET A 32 -10.35 -27.06 -3.97
CA MET A 32 -9.88 -26.00 -4.83
C MET A 32 -10.01 -26.53 -6.25
N ASN A 33 -10.85 -25.91 -7.08
CA ASN A 33 -10.95 -26.21 -8.50
C ASN A 33 -9.65 -25.81 -9.26
N LYS A 34 -8.56 -26.55 -9.00
CA LYS A 34 -7.21 -26.36 -9.54
C LYS A 34 -6.63 -27.69 -10.07
N PRO A 35 -7.33 -28.39 -10.99
CA PRO A 35 -6.96 -29.73 -11.43
C PRO A 35 -5.56 -29.79 -12.06
N PHE A 36 -5.17 -28.77 -12.81
CA PHE A 36 -3.83 -28.69 -13.40
C PHE A 36 -2.72 -28.59 -12.35
N TYR A 37 -2.91 -27.75 -11.33
CA TYR A 37 -1.92 -27.60 -10.25
C TYR A 37 -1.78 -28.87 -9.43
N PHE A 38 -2.88 -29.58 -9.16
CA PHE A 38 -2.82 -30.87 -8.47
C PHE A 38 -2.22 -31.99 -9.31
N LYS A 39 -2.18 -31.85 -10.64
CA LYS A 39 -1.47 -32.79 -11.51
C LYS A 39 0.05 -32.61 -11.44
N LEU A 40 0.52 -31.39 -11.17
CA LEU A 40 1.93 -31.03 -11.15
C LEU A 40 2.55 -31.00 -9.74
N PHE A 41 1.74 -30.69 -8.73
CA PHE A 41 2.20 -30.43 -7.37
C PHE A 41 1.35 -31.18 -6.34
N SER A 42 1.94 -31.41 -5.15
CA SER A 42 1.18 -31.97 -4.04
C SER A 42 0.04 -31.03 -3.63
N LYS A 43 -1.09 -31.61 -3.22
CA LYS A 43 -2.23 -30.84 -2.69
C LYS A 43 -1.76 -29.87 -1.60
N LYS A 44 -0.95 -30.35 -0.65
CA LYS A 44 -0.39 -29.52 0.44
C LYS A 44 0.32 -28.27 -0.09
N LEU A 45 1.19 -28.41 -1.09
CA LEU A 45 1.91 -27.27 -1.66
C LEU A 45 0.98 -26.25 -2.30
N VAL A 46 0.01 -26.71 -3.10
CA VAL A 46 -0.98 -25.83 -3.77
C VAL A 46 -1.84 -25.08 -2.74
N PHE A 47 -2.26 -25.77 -1.66
CA PHE A 47 -2.99 -25.16 -0.57
C PHE A 47 -2.16 -24.10 0.17
N THR A 48 -0.93 -24.44 0.56
CA THR A 48 -0.03 -23.50 1.24
C THR A 48 0.25 -22.26 0.39
N ALA A 49 0.54 -22.44 -0.90
CA ALA A 49 0.77 -21.33 -1.82
C ALA A 49 -0.46 -20.42 -1.93
N SER A 50 -1.66 -21.00 -2.02
CA SER A 50 -2.91 -20.25 -2.12
C SER A 50 -3.26 -19.50 -0.82
N LEU A 51 -2.98 -20.10 0.33
CA LEU A 51 -3.13 -19.45 1.64
C LEU A 51 -2.18 -18.26 1.76
N LEU A 52 -0.89 -18.46 1.44
CA LEU A 52 0.12 -17.39 1.46
C LEU A 52 -0.25 -16.24 0.53
N GLN A 53 -0.69 -16.54 -0.69
CA GLN A 53 -1.18 -15.52 -1.63
C GLN A 53 -2.34 -14.72 -1.02
N SER A 54 -3.32 -15.41 -0.42
CA SER A 54 -4.47 -14.75 0.22
C SER A 54 -4.06 -13.84 1.38
N ILE A 55 -3.06 -14.25 2.16
CA ILE A 55 -2.49 -13.47 3.26
C ILE A 55 -1.76 -12.23 2.72
N PHE A 56 -0.91 -12.38 1.71
CA PHE A 56 -0.18 -11.25 1.11
C PHE A 56 -1.10 -10.24 0.45
N THR A 57 -2.13 -10.69 -0.28
CA THR A 57 -3.14 -9.77 -0.84
C THR A 57 -3.87 -9.00 0.25
N TRP A 58 -4.19 -9.64 1.38
CA TRP A 58 -4.81 -8.95 2.50
C TRP A 58 -3.86 -7.93 3.13
N PHE A 59 -2.60 -8.29 3.39
CA PHE A 59 -1.59 -7.35 3.89
C PHE A 59 -1.44 -6.13 2.97
N GLY A 60 -1.41 -6.36 1.65
CA GLY A 60 -1.35 -5.30 0.65
C GLY A 60 -2.48 -4.27 0.77
N GLY A 61 -3.68 -4.70 1.17
CA GLY A 61 -4.82 -3.80 1.40
C GLY A 61 -4.90 -3.20 2.82
N LYS A 62 -3.94 -3.50 3.70
CA LYS A 62 -3.97 -3.10 5.12
C LYS A 62 -2.87 -2.12 5.54
N TRP A 63 -1.98 -1.76 4.62
CA TRP A 63 -0.91 -0.81 4.91
C TRP A 63 -1.44 0.54 5.41
N GLU A 64 -2.50 1.07 4.80
CA GLU A 64 -3.11 2.33 5.25
C GLU A 64 -3.73 2.22 6.65
N ASP A 65 -4.37 1.10 6.97
CA ASP A 65 -4.93 0.86 8.31
C ASP A 65 -3.83 0.88 9.37
N PHE A 66 -2.70 0.21 9.12
CA PHE A 66 -1.57 0.22 10.05
C PHE A 66 -0.90 1.60 10.13
N ALA A 67 -0.76 2.30 9.01
CA ALA A 67 -0.22 3.65 8.97
C ALA A 67 -1.08 4.61 9.79
N GLU A 68 -2.41 4.49 9.71
CA GLU A 68 -3.34 5.28 10.50
C GLU A 68 -3.18 5.03 11.99
N ILE A 69 -3.13 3.75 12.40
CA ILE A 69 -2.93 3.35 13.79
C ILE A 69 -1.62 3.94 14.33
N ILE A 70 -0.53 3.84 13.57
CA ILE A 70 0.79 4.37 13.96
C ILE A 70 0.77 5.89 14.06
N ALA A 71 0.18 6.58 13.08
CA ALA A 71 0.15 8.04 13.04
C ALA A 71 -0.76 8.64 14.12
N SER A 72 -1.85 7.95 14.49
CA SER A 72 -2.83 8.42 15.48
C SER A 72 -2.24 8.67 16.87
N GLU A 73 -1.05 8.11 17.15
CA GLU A 73 -0.34 8.31 18.41
C GLU A 73 0.31 9.69 18.53
N HIS A 74 0.71 10.28 17.41
CA HIS A 74 1.51 11.52 17.39
C HIS A 74 0.79 12.68 16.71
N PHE A 75 -0.24 12.40 15.92
CA PHE A 75 -0.95 13.39 15.13
C PHE A 75 -2.43 13.45 15.53
N PRO A 76 -2.97 14.66 15.81
CA PRO A 76 -4.38 14.81 16.19
C PRO A 76 -5.34 14.54 15.02
N VAL A 77 -4.86 14.63 13.78
CA VAL A 77 -5.64 14.37 12.57
C VAL A 77 -4.86 13.41 11.69
N VAL A 78 -5.49 12.28 11.37
CA VAL A 78 -4.98 11.27 10.46
C VAL A 78 -6.13 10.88 9.53
N ARG A 79 -5.87 10.84 8.22
CA ARG A 79 -6.88 10.51 7.20
C ARG A 79 -6.30 9.44 6.27
N ARG A 80 -7.10 8.41 5.99
CA ARG A 80 -6.86 7.43 4.93
C ARG A 80 -7.64 7.82 3.68
N SER A 81 -7.28 7.25 2.53
CA SER A 81 -7.98 7.51 1.26
C SER A 81 -8.20 9.00 1.01
N TYR A 82 -7.19 9.84 1.32
CA TYR A 82 -7.31 11.27 1.12
C TYR A 82 -7.54 11.55 -0.36
N GLU A 83 -8.75 11.97 -0.69
CA GLU A 83 -9.09 12.41 -2.03
C GLU A 83 -8.24 13.66 -2.28
N LEU A 84 -7.28 13.54 -3.19
CA LEU A 84 -6.42 14.65 -3.55
C LEU A 84 -7.33 15.74 -4.14
N GLU A 85 -7.44 16.86 -3.43
CA GLU A 85 -8.12 18.04 -3.93
C GLU A 85 -7.29 18.62 -5.08
N GLY A 86 -7.94 18.83 -6.24
CA GLY A 86 -7.31 19.28 -7.47
C GLY A 86 -7.12 18.17 -8.51
N LYS A 87 -7.03 18.57 -9.78
CA LYS A 87 -6.67 17.68 -10.90
C LYS A 87 -5.37 18.18 -11.49
N ILE A 88 -4.49 17.25 -11.88
CA ILE A 88 -3.30 17.62 -12.65
C ILE A 88 -3.78 18.28 -13.94
N THR A 89 -3.50 19.57 -14.08
CA THR A 89 -3.86 20.32 -15.29
C THR A 89 -2.98 19.88 -16.45
N PRO A 90 -3.41 20.04 -17.72
CA PRO A 90 -2.57 19.73 -18.87
C PRO A 90 -1.22 20.48 -18.85
N LYS A 91 -1.21 21.70 -18.31
CA LYS A 91 0.01 22.52 -18.16
C LYS A 91 0.97 21.94 -17.12
N GLU A 92 0.44 21.45 -16.00
CA GLU A 92 1.24 20.75 -14.99
C GLU A 92 1.81 19.45 -15.52
N LEU A 93 1.03 18.69 -16.29
CA LEU A 93 1.49 17.46 -16.92
C LEU A 93 2.66 17.72 -17.88
N ILE A 94 2.56 18.77 -18.71
CA ILE A 94 3.66 19.20 -19.59
C ILE A 94 4.90 19.58 -18.78
N THR A 95 4.71 20.26 -17.65
CA THR A 95 5.82 20.66 -16.77
C THR A 95 6.53 19.43 -16.20
N ILE A 96 5.77 18.44 -15.73
CA ILE A 96 6.31 17.17 -15.23
C ILE A 96 7.08 16.43 -16.34
N ASP A 97 6.50 16.31 -17.53
CA ASP A 97 7.14 15.63 -18.67
C ASP A 97 8.46 16.32 -19.08
N ASN A 98 8.48 17.65 -19.09
CA ASN A 98 9.71 18.41 -19.37
C ASN A 98 10.79 18.16 -18.31
N ILE A 99 10.43 18.17 -17.01
CA ILE A 99 11.37 17.87 -15.93
C ILE A 99 11.96 16.46 -16.11
N LEU A 100 11.11 15.46 -16.36
CA LEU A 100 11.56 14.08 -16.56
C LEU A 100 12.50 13.96 -17.76
N ARG A 101 12.14 14.56 -18.91
CA ARG A 101 13.00 14.56 -20.10
C ARG A 101 14.34 15.25 -19.87
N GLU A 102 14.36 16.36 -19.14
CA GLU A 102 15.60 17.09 -18.84
C GLU A 102 16.50 16.31 -17.87
N LEU A 103 15.91 15.56 -16.93
CA LEU A 103 16.64 14.68 -16.02
C LEU A 103 17.23 13.48 -16.79
N ASP A 104 16.44 12.83 -17.66
CA ASP A 104 16.90 11.71 -18.48
C ASP A 104 18.04 12.10 -19.45
N LYS A 105 17.97 13.32 -20.00
CA LYS A 105 19.02 13.88 -20.86
C LYS A 105 20.24 14.39 -20.09
N GLY A 106 20.20 14.40 -18.75
CA GLY A 106 21.27 14.95 -17.90
C GLY A 106 21.44 16.47 -18.01
N THR A 107 20.50 17.18 -18.63
CA THR A 107 20.55 18.65 -18.78
C THR A 107 20.08 19.39 -17.53
N ARG A 108 19.42 18.69 -16.59
CA ARG A 108 18.99 19.22 -15.30
C ARG A 108 19.54 18.35 -14.17
N ALA A 109 20.03 18.99 -13.10
CA ALA A 109 20.40 18.29 -11.87
C ALA A 109 19.17 18.05 -10.97
N PRO A 110 19.02 16.86 -10.35
CA PRO A 110 17.93 16.59 -9.43
C PRO A 110 17.94 17.55 -8.23
N ASN A 111 16.83 18.26 -7.97
CA ASN A 111 16.71 19.16 -6.82
C ASN A 111 15.28 19.18 -6.27
N ILE A 112 15.06 18.41 -5.20
CA ILE A 112 13.73 18.18 -4.61
C ILE A 112 13.13 19.47 -4.02
N ASP A 113 13.94 20.29 -3.37
CA ASP A 113 13.46 21.51 -2.70
C ASP A 113 12.99 22.56 -3.70
N ARG A 114 13.69 22.69 -4.82
CA ARG A 114 13.29 23.58 -5.92
C ARG A 114 11.96 23.14 -6.55
N GLU A 115 11.79 21.84 -6.82
CA GLU A 115 10.55 21.35 -7.43
C GLU A 115 9.34 21.58 -6.53
N LYS A 116 9.46 21.27 -5.23
CA LYS A 116 8.40 21.47 -4.24
C LYS A 116 7.94 22.93 -4.13
N THR A 117 8.88 23.87 -4.20
CA THR A 117 8.61 25.28 -3.92
C THR A 117 8.20 26.08 -5.16
N GLY A 118 8.73 25.73 -6.34
CA GLY A 118 8.55 26.50 -7.57
C GLY A 118 7.33 26.12 -8.41
N ASN A 119 6.95 24.85 -8.45
CA ASN A 119 5.98 24.35 -9.44
C ASN A 119 4.65 23.88 -8.84
N PHE A 120 4.62 23.55 -7.54
CA PHE A 120 3.43 22.98 -6.88
C PHE A 120 2.64 23.99 -6.01
N ARG A 121 3.12 25.23 -5.85
CA ARG A 121 2.37 26.29 -5.14
C ARG A 121 1.15 26.81 -5.91
N SER A 122 1.15 26.68 -7.23
CA SER A 122 0.02 27.03 -8.09
C SER A 122 -1.15 26.03 -8.03
N ILE A 123 -0.96 24.88 -7.38
CA ILE A 123 -1.96 23.79 -7.31
C ILE A 123 -2.88 23.95 -6.08
N GLN A 124 -2.51 24.81 -5.12
CA GLN A 124 -3.29 25.01 -3.88
C GLN A 124 -4.19 26.26 -3.89
N GLN A 125 -4.37 26.91 -5.05
CA GLN A 125 -5.21 28.09 -5.19
C GLN A 125 -6.24 27.90 -6.31
N GLU A 126 -7.13 26.91 -6.18
CA GLU A 126 -8.40 26.87 -6.92
C GLU A 126 -9.44 26.03 -6.15
#